data_AF-A0A7J4LDK9-F1
#
_entry.id   AF-A0A7J4LDK9-F1
#
_cell.length_a   1.000
_cell.length_b   1.000
_cell.length_c   1.000
_cell.angle_alpha   90.00
_cell.angle_beta   90.00
_cell.angle_gamma   90.00
#
_symmetry.space_group_name_H-M   'P 1'
#
loop_
_entity.id
_entity.type
_entity.pdbx_description
1 polymer ?
#
loop_
_entity_poly.entity_id
_entity_poly.type
_entity_poly.pdbx_seq_one_letter_code
_entity_poly.pdbx_strand_id
1 'polypeptide(L)'
;MDEYLAETELCDWSSEGISELVEDLKNKSKDEREYAVNAFYWVRDNIYYFFIKTSKASDVLKDRRGDCFGKSNLLVALLRANGIPA
;
A
#
# COMPACT_ATOMS: atom_id res chain seq x y z
N MET A 1 -16.33 -10.72 -2.13
CA MET A 1 -15.71 -9.44 -2.54
C MET A 1 -15.11 -8.76 -1.33
N ASP A 2 -15.85 -8.75 -0.21
CA ASP A 2 -15.42 -8.20 1.09
C ASP A 2 -14.07 -8.75 1.61
N GLU A 3 -13.75 -10.02 1.33
CA GLU A 3 -12.45 -10.62 1.69
C GLU A 3 -11.24 -9.91 1.06
N TYR A 4 -11.41 -9.34 -0.14
CA TYR A 4 -10.38 -8.59 -0.86
C TYR A 4 -10.33 -7.11 -0.46
N LEU A 5 -11.17 -6.71 0.50
CA LEU A 5 -11.13 -5.39 1.14
C LEU A 5 -10.71 -5.51 2.62
N ALA A 6 -10.87 -6.70 3.20
CA ALA A 6 -10.54 -6.98 4.59
C ALA A 6 -9.04 -6.76 4.88
N GLU A 7 -8.78 -6.28 6.08
CA GLU A 7 -7.44 -6.18 6.65
C GLU A 7 -6.88 -7.58 6.94
N THR A 8 -5.56 -7.74 6.81
CA THR A 8 -4.86 -8.98 7.20
C THR A 8 -3.59 -8.64 7.97
N GLU A 9 -2.94 -9.66 8.55
CA GLU A 9 -1.67 -9.47 9.27
C GLU A 9 -0.60 -8.75 8.43
N LEU A 10 -0.54 -9.04 7.13
CA LEU A 10 0.45 -8.46 6.21
C LEU A 10 -0.04 -7.17 5.54
N CYS A 11 -1.35 -6.98 5.47
CA CYS A 11 -2.03 -5.86 4.84
C CYS A 11 -2.81 -5.08 5.91
N ASP A 12 -2.09 -4.44 6.82
CA ASP A 12 -2.63 -3.70 7.96
C ASP A 12 -2.96 -2.25 7.61
N TRP A 13 -3.88 -2.12 6.65
CA TRP A 13 -4.19 -0.86 6.01
C TRP A 13 -4.83 0.18 6.95
N SER A 14 -5.33 -0.24 8.12
CA SER A 14 -5.85 0.68 9.15
C SER A 14 -4.76 1.41 9.93
N SER A 15 -3.48 1.07 9.73
CA SER A 15 -2.37 1.81 10.33
C SER A 15 -2.37 3.29 9.91
N GLU A 16 -2.04 4.17 10.86
CA GLU A 16 -2.10 5.62 10.69
C GLU A 16 -1.30 6.09 9.47
N GLY A 17 -0.05 5.65 9.32
CA GLY A 17 0.78 6.04 8.19
C GLY A 17 0.26 5.56 6.83
N ILE A 18 -0.42 4.41 6.76
CA ILE A 18 -1.06 3.95 5.51
C ILE A 18 -2.28 4.83 5.21
N SER A 19 -3.10 5.11 6.22
CA SER A 19 -4.30 5.94 6.07
C SER A 19 -3.94 7.37 5.61
N GLU A 20 -2.90 7.97 6.17
CA GLU A 20 -2.37 9.27 5.74
C GLU A 20 -1.93 9.25 4.27
N LEU A 21 -1.16 8.23 3.87
CA LEU A 21 -0.69 8.09 2.50
C LEU A 21 -1.85 7.86 1.51
N VAL A 22 -2.88 7.12 1.92
CA VAL A 22 -4.09 6.90 1.12
C VAL A 22 -4.80 8.22 0.85
N GLU A 23 -5.01 9.05 1.87
CA GLU A 23 -5.63 10.37 1.71
C GLU A 23 -4.80 11.30 0.82
N ASP A 24 -3.47 11.31 0.99
CA ASP A 24 -2.55 12.06 0.14
C ASP A 24 -2.63 11.65 -1.34
N LEU A 25 -2.73 10.36 -1.62
CA LEU A 25 -2.83 9.81 -2.98
C LEU A 25 -4.22 10.04 -3.58
N LYS A 26 -5.29 9.95 -2.78
CA LYS A 26 -6.67 10.28 -3.20
C LYS A 26 -6.78 11.73 -3.62
N ASN A 27 -6.21 12.66 -2.85
CA ASN A 27 -6.21 14.08 -3.18
C ASN A 27 -5.47 14.40 -4.50
N LYS A 28 -4.60 13.50 -4.97
CA LYS A 28 -3.85 13.63 -6.24
C LYS A 28 -4.47 12.84 -7.40
N SER A 29 -5.61 12.20 -7.19
CA SER A 29 -6.22 11.27 -8.15
C SER A 29 -7.68 11.64 -8.41
N LYS A 30 -8.13 11.55 -9.66
CA LYS A 30 -9.51 11.91 -10.05
C LYS A 30 -10.47 10.75 -9.96
N ASP A 31 -9.97 9.52 -10.08
CA ASP A 31 -10.74 8.28 -10.04
C ASP A 31 -9.90 7.12 -9.48
N GLU A 32 -10.55 5.96 -9.30
CA GLU A 32 -9.91 4.75 -8.75
C GLU A 32 -8.78 4.22 -9.63
N ARG A 33 -8.87 4.39 -10.96
CA ARG A 33 -7.84 3.94 -11.89
C ARG A 33 -6.59 4.80 -11.75
N GLU A 34 -6.75 6.12 -11.74
CA GLU A 34 -5.65 7.05 -11.52
C GLU A 34 -5.03 6.84 -10.14
N TYR A 35 -5.85 6.60 -9.11
CA TYR A 35 -5.37 6.25 -7.78
C TYR A 35 -4.51 4.98 -7.79
N ALA A 36 -4.98 3.89 -8.41
CA ALA A 36 -4.23 2.63 -8.46
C ALA A 36 -2.87 2.80 -9.17
N VAL A 37 -2.84 3.59 -10.25
CA VAL A 37 -1.61 3.94 -10.97
C VAL A 37 -0.67 4.77 -10.09
N ASN A 38 -1.20 5.78 -9.39
CA ASN A 38 -0.42 6.63 -8.50
C ASN A 38 0.12 5.85 -7.29
N ALA A 39 -0.67 4.96 -6.69
CA ALA A 39 -0.23 4.07 -5.62
C ALA A 39 0.90 3.15 -6.09
N PHE A 40 0.75 2.54 -7.27
CA PHE A 40 1.82 1.71 -7.86
C PHE A 40 3.11 2.50 -8.06
N TYR A 41 3.05 3.69 -8.68
CA TYR A 41 4.24 4.51 -8.88
C TYR A 41 4.85 4.98 -7.56
N TRP A 42 4.01 5.35 -6.59
CA TRP A 42 4.50 5.74 -5.28
C TRP A 42 5.29 4.59 -4.63
N VAL A 43 4.76 3.35 -4.62
CA VAL A 43 5.47 2.19 -4.05
C VAL A 43 6.75 1.87 -4.83
N ARG A 44 6.70 1.92 -6.17
CA ARG A 44 7.88 1.67 -7.03
C ARG A 44 9.01 2.65 -6.72
N ASP A 45 8.67 3.93 -6.59
CA ASP A 45 9.64 5.03 -6.54
C ASP A 45 10.10 5.35 -5.11
N ASN A 46 9.28 5.08 -4.09
CA ASN A 46 9.56 5.46 -2.70
C ASN A 46 9.98 4.29 -1.80
N ILE A 47 9.81 3.04 -2.24
CA ILE A 47 10.29 1.87 -1.50
C ILE A 47 11.53 1.32 -2.19
N TYR A 48 12.67 1.35 -1.50
CA TYR A 48 13.90 0.78 -2.03
C TYR A 48 13.83 -0.75 -2.05
N TYR A 49 14.23 -1.36 -3.17
CA TYR A 49 14.26 -2.82 -3.26
C TYR A 49 15.40 -3.38 -2.43
N PHE A 50 15.08 -4.13 -1.39
CA PHE A 50 16.07 -4.70 -0.47
C PHE A 50 15.58 -6.04 0.09
N PHE A 51 16.47 -7.03 0.14
CA PHE A 51 16.16 -8.34 0.71
C PHE A 51 16.13 -8.24 2.23
N ILE A 52 14.94 -8.08 2.79
CA ILE A 52 14.66 -8.05 4.23
C ILE A 52 13.43 -8.92 4.53
N LYS A 53 13.31 -9.39 5.78
CA LYS A 53 12.17 -10.20 6.22
C LYS A 53 10.89 -9.38 6.47
N THR A 54 10.94 -8.06 6.31
CA THR A 54 9.81 -7.15 6.53
C THR A 54 8.74 -7.38 5.46
N SER A 55 7.60 -7.89 5.91
CA SER A 55 6.49 -8.29 5.02
C SER A 55 5.22 -7.49 5.25
N LYS A 56 5.06 -6.89 6.43
CA LYS A 56 3.87 -6.12 6.81
C LYS A 56 3.87 -4.74 6.15
N ALA A 57 2.72 -4.33 5.61
CA ALA A 57 2.59 -3.09 4.84
C ALA A 57 3.06 -1.86 5.63
N SER A 58 2.65 -1.71 6.88
CA SER A 58 3.06 -0.57 7.72
C SER A 58 4.56 -0.54 8.01
N ASP A 59 5.19 -1.70 8.22
CA ASP A 59 6.64 -1.79 8.43
C ASP A 59 7.41 -1.43 7.14
N VAL A 60 6.95 -1.92 5.98
CA VAL A 60 7.54 -1.56 4.67
C VAL A 60 7.43 -0.06 4.42
N LEU A 61 6.28 0.53 4.74
CA LEU A 61 6.06 1.96 4.64
C LEU A 61 7.04 2.73 5.54
N LYS A 62 7.14 2.33 6.81
CA LYS A 62 8.01 2.97 7.82
C LYS A 62 9.49 2.88 7.44
N ASP A 63 9.96 1.70 7.05
CA ASP A 63 11.37 1.45 6.76
C ASP A 63 11.80 1.97 5.38
N ARG A 64 10.82 2.28 4.50
CA ARG A 64 11.02 2.67 3.10
C ARG A 64 11.87 1.66 2.31
N ARG A 65 11.82 0.38 2.71
CA ARG A 65 12.58 -0.74 2.15
C ARG A 65 11.74 -2.00 2.14
N GLY A 66 11.85 -2.80 1.09
CA GLY A 66 11.16 -4.08 0.98
C GLY A 66 11.52 -4.83 -0.28
N ASP A 67 11.35 -6.15 -0.26
CA ASP A 67 11.48 -7.00 -1.44
C ASP A 67 10.18 -6.97 -2.27
N CYS A 68 10.02 -7.91 -3.21
CA CYS A 68 8.80 -7.99 -4.01
C CYS A 68 7.56 -8.30 -3.14
N PHE A 69 7.71 -9.07 -2.07
CA PHE A 69 6.60 -9.45 -1.20
C PHE A 69 6.15 -8.27 -0.34
N GLY A 70 7.09 -7.60 0.34
CA GLY A 70 6.78 -6.41 1.13
C GLY A 70 6.20 -5.27 0.28
N LYS A 71 6.76 -5.02 -0.92
CA LYS A 71 6.21 -4.03 -1.86
C LYS A 71 4.79 -4.37 -2.32
N SER A 72 4.52 -5.65 -2.59
CA SER A 72 3.19 -6.09 -3.00
C SER A 72 2.18 -5.91 -1.87
N ASN A 73 2.55 -6.28 -0.63
CA ASN A 73 1.66 -6.12 0.52
C ASN A 73 1.35 -4.64 0.80
N LEU A 74 2.33 -3.74 0.66
CA LEU A 74 2.08 -2.30 0.76
C LEU A 74 1.15 -1.80 -0.35
N LEU A 75 1.36 -2.21 -1.59
CA LEU A 75 0.48 -1.83 -2.70
C LEU A 75 -0.96 -2.33 -2.45
N VAL A 76 -1.12 -3.58 -2.03
CA VAL A 76 -2.43 -4.15 -1.69
C VAL A 76 -3.08 -3.35 -0.56
N ALA A 77 -2.34 -2.97 0.49
CA ALA A 77 -2.88 -2.16 1.58
C ALA A 77 -3.39 -0.80 1.11
N LEU A 78 -2.66 -0.12 0.22
CA LEU A 78 -3.10 1.15 -0.36
C LEU A 78 -4.37 0.99 -1.21
N LEU A 79 -4.49 -0.10 -1.97
CA LEU A 79 -5.68 -0.36 -2.79
C LEU A 79 -6.89 -0.67 -1.91
N ARG A 80 -6.74 -1.58 -0.95
CA ARG A 80 -7.83 -2.02 -0.06
C ARG A 80 -8.34 -0.88 0.82
N ALA A 81 -7.46 -0.03 1.37
CA ALA A 81 -7.87 1.15 2.14
C ALA A 81 -8.70 2.15 1.33
N ASN A 82 -8.51 2.20 -0.01
CA ASN A 82 -9.31 3.04 -0.88
C ASN A 82 -10.52 2.29 -1.50
N GLY A 83 -10.90 1.14 -0.96
CA GLY A 83 -12.07 0.39 -1.42
C GLY A 83 -11.86 -0.38 -2.73
N ILE A 84 -10.63 -0.50 -3.22
CA ILE A 84 -10.30 -1.25 -4.44
C ILE A 84 -9.92 -2.69 -4.03
N PRO A 85 -10.69 -3.72 -4.44
CA PRO A 85 -10.36 -5.11 -4.13
C PRO A 85 -9.00 -5.53 -4.72
N ALA A 86 -8.12 -6.08 -3.88
CA ALA A 86 -6.75 -6.48 -4.24
C ALA A 86 -6.28 -7.72 -3.50
#